data_AF-A0A2G5SS99-F1
#
_entry.id   AF-A0A2G5SS99-F1
#
_cell.length_a   1.000
_cell.length_b   1.000
_cell.length_c   1.000
_cell.angle_alpha   90.00
_cell.angle_beta   90.00
_cell.angle_gamma   90.00
#
_symmetry.space_group_name_H-M   'P 1'
#
loop_
_entity.id
_entity.type
_entity.pdbx_description
1 polymer ?
#
loop_
_entity_poly.entity_id
_entity_poly.type
_entity_poly.pdbx_seq_one_letter_code
_entity_poly.pdbx_strand_id
1 'polypeptide(L)'
;MSAVTTPTAPPEEVYVEQPDSTVNFERAVIFKKCDNLQYLEFWLTKEMGLPIKMRMMGSFFDKDLFEKAFPDQQMGKSAVMVEFETEEGMEFIRGHIGTMRGVVAVSEINQRED
;
A
#
# COMPACT_ATOMS: atom_id res chain seq x y z
N MET A 1 38.07 -43.59 28.91
CA MET A 1 36.78 -43.34 28.23
C MET A 1 36.59 -41.83 28.20
N SER A 2 36.73 -41.19 27.04
CA SER A 2 36.62 -39.73 26.90
C SER A 2 35.27 -39.40 26.24
N ALA A 3 34.49 -38.56 26.92
CA ALA A 3 33.18 -38.11 26.47
C ALA A 3 33.32 -37.17 25.26
N VAL A 4 32.61 -37.49 24.18
CA VAL A 4 32.48 -36.65 22.98
C VAL A 4 31.39 -35.61 23.29
N THR A 5 31.77 -34.35 23.44
CA THR A 5 30.82 -33.23 23.51
C THR A 5 30.50 -32.76 22.10
N THR A 6 29.28 -33.04 21.65
CA THR A 6 28.74 -32.51 20.40
C THR A 6 28.39 -31.03 20.59
N PRO A 7 28.88 -30.09 19.76
CA PRO A 7 28.40 -28.72 19.81
C PRO A 7 27.00 -28.65 19.20
N THR A 8 26.00 -28.31 20.01
CA THR A 8 24.67 -27.94 19.54
C THR A 8 24.77 -26.59 18.84
N ALA A 9 24.60 -26.57 17.51
CA ALA A 9 24.49 -25.32 16.77
C ALA A 9 23.31 -24.50 17.32
N PRO A 10 23.43 -23.16 17.42
CA PRO A 10 22.31 -22.31 17.83
C PRO A 10 21.14 -22.48 16.84
N PRO A 11 19.89 -22.38 17.32
CA PRO A 11 18.73 -22.50 16.45
C PRO A 11 18.83 -21.48 15.32
N GLU A 12 18.66 -21.94 14.08
CA GLU A 12 18.50 -21.06 12.93
C GLU A 12 17.35 -20.11 13.26
N GLU A 13 17.65 -18.82 13.41
CA GLU A 13 16.64 -17.79 13.38
C GLU A 13 15.95 -17.92 12.03
N VAL A 14 14.73 -18.44 12.03
CA VAL A 14 13.85 -18.35 10.87
C VAL A 14 13.54 -16.87 10.75
N TYR A 15 14.39 -16.15 10.03
CA TYR A 15 14.06 -14.86 9.47
C TYR A 15 12.88 -15.12 8.56
N VAL A 16 11.67 -14.94 9.11
CA VAL A 16 10.49 -14.73 8.29
C VAL A 16 10.80 -13.44 7.55
N GLU A 17 11.34 -13.57 6.33
CA GLU A 17 11.35 -12.48 5.37
C GLU A 17 9.91 -11.97 5.34
N GLN A 18 9.69 -10.80 5.96
CA GLN A 18 8.49 -10.05 5.68
C GLN A 18 8.49 -9.91 4.16
N PRO A 19 7.44 -10.34 3.45
CA PRO A 19 7.44 -10.21 2.02
C PRO A 19 7.74 -8.75 1.74
N ASP A 20 8.84 -8.50 1.03
CA ASP A 20 9.15 -7.21 0.42
C ASP A 20 7.98 -6.90 -0.49
N SER A 21 6.89 -6.40 0.09
CA SER A 21 5.74 -5.92 -0.64
C SER A 21 6.19 -4.56 -1.16
N THR A 22 7.06 -4.61 -2.17
CA THR A 22 7.43 -3.49 -3.00
C THR A 22 6.13 -3.04 -3.64
N VAL A 23 5.44 -2.12 -2.98
CA VAL A 23 4.20 -1.54 -3.50
C VAL A 23 4.52 -0.99 -4.87
N ASN A 24 3.80 -1.42 -5.89
CA ASN A 24 3.93 -0.80 -7.20
C ASN A 24 3.28 0.60 -7.17
N PHE A 25 4.09 1.62 -6.92
CA PHE A 25 3.64 3.02 -6.86
C PHE A 25 3.07 3.53 -8.19
N GLU A 26 3.41 2.92 -9.34
CA GLU A 26 2.83 3.31 -10.63
C GLU A 26 1.36 2.90 -10.74
N ARG A 27 0.98 1.84 -10.00
CA ARG A 27 -0.38 1.29 -9.93
C ARG A 27 -1.04 1.52 -8.57
N ALA A 28 -0.58 2.52 -7.83
CA ALA A 28 -1.12 2.84 -6.52
C ALA A 28 -1.95 4.14 -6.54
N VAL A 29 -3.00 4.15 -5.73
CA VAL A 29 -3.80 5.33 -5.41
C VAL A 29 -3.86 5.53 -3.90
N ILE A 30 -3.92 6.78 -3.47
CA ILE A 30 -4.08 7.15 -2.06
C ILE A 30 -5.48 7.70 -1.85
N PHE A 31 -6.20 7.09 -0.92
CA PHE A 31 -7.44 7.60 -0.36
C PHE A 31 -7.12 8.42 0.89
N LYS A 32 -7.46 9.71 0.85
CA LYS A 32 -7.28 10.65 1.96
C LYS A 32 -7.95 10.16 3.25
N LYS A 33 -9.13 9.54 3.10
CA LYS A 33 -9.95 9.03 4.19
C LYS A 33 -10.76 7.83 3.68
N CYS A 34 -10.68 6.71 4.38
CA CYS A 34 -11.50 5.53 4.13
C CYS A 34 -12.21 5.13 5.44
N ASP A 35 -13.52 5.36 5.51
CA ASP A 35 -14.31 5.07 6.72
C ASP A 35 -14.61 3.57 6.89
N ASN A 36 -14.61 2.80 5.79
CA ASN A 36 -14.85 1.36 5.81
C ASN A 36 -13.93 0.64 4.83
N LEU A 37 -12.80 0.12 5.33
CA LEU A 37 -11.83 -0.61 4.50
C LEU A 37 -12.44 -1.85 3.86
N GLN A 38 -13.23 -2.62 4.63
CA GLN A 38 -13.80 -3.87 4.14
C GLN A 38 -14.76 -3.62 2.98
N TYR A 39 -15.53 -2.53 3.04
CA TYR A 39 -16.40 -2.17 1.93
C TYR A 39 -15.61 -1.68 0.71
N LEU A 40 -14.55 -0.90 0.90
CA LEU A 40 -13.68 -0.47 -0.21
C LEU A 40 -13.03 -1.68 -0.90
N GLU A 41 -12.53 -2.63 -0.12
CA GLU A 41 -11.96 -3.88 -0.61
C GLU A 41 -13.01 -4.71 -1.36
N PHE A 42 -14.19 -4.88 -0.77
CA PHE A 42 -15.30 -5.61 -1.39
C PHE A 42 -15.75 -4.95 -2.70
N TRP A 43 -15.96 -3.64 -2.72
CA TRP A 43 -16.40 -2.92 -3.90
C TRP A 43 -15.39 -3.10 -5.04
N LEU A 44 -14.09 -2.85 -4.78
CA LEU A 44 -13.06 -2.97 -5.81
C LEU A 44 -12.84 -4.43 -6.27
N THR A 45 -12.77 -5.38 -5.34
CA THR A 45 -12.46 -6.78 -5.71
C THR A 45 -13.66 -7.58 -6.19
N LYS A 46 -14.84 -7.41 -5.57
CA LYS A 46 -16.03 -8.24 -5.84
C LYS A 46 -17.01 -7.57 -6.80
N GLU A 47 -17.29 -6.29 -6.63
CA GLU A 47 -18.27 -5.60 -7.49
C GLU A 47 -17.62 -5.16 -8.81
N MET A 48 -16.40 -4.64 -8.74
CA MET A 48 -15.67 -4.15 -9.91
C MET A 48 -14.75 -5.19 -10.55
N GLY A 49 -14.49 -6.31 -9.86
CA GLY A 49 -13.62 -7.37 -10.35
C GLY A 49 -12.14 -6.97 -10.47
N LEU A 50 -11.72 -5.93 -9.74
CA LEU A 50 -10.36 -5.40 -9.77
C LEU A 50 -9.54 -6.00 -8.62
N PRO A 51 -8.56 -6.88 -8.91
CA PRO A 51 -7.67 -7.38 -7.88
C PRO A 51 -6.80 -6.24 -7.35
N ILE A 52 -6.80 -6.06 -6.02
CA ILE A 52 -6.08 -5.00 -5.33
C ILE A 52 -5.38 -5.49 -4.09
N LYS A 53 -4.37 -4.75 -3.65
CA LYS A 53 -3.75 -4.84 -2.34
C LYS A 53 -3.97 -3.53 -1.59
N MET A 54 -4.53 -3.61 -0.40
CA MET A 54 -4.80 -2.44 0.43
C MET A 54 -3.86 -2.40 1.62
N ARG A 55 -3.36 -1.21 1.96
CA ARG A 55 -2.67 -0.98 3.24
C ARG A 55 -3.07 0.33 3.88
N MET A 56 -3.17 0.32 5.21
CA MET A 56 -3.29 1.53 6.01
C MET A 56 -1.98 2.32 5.94
N MET A 57 -2.09 3.63 5.74
CA MET A 57 -0.93 4.52 5.77
C MET A 57 -0.61 4.89 7.21
N GLY A 58 0.64 4.72 7.63
CA GLY A 58 1.03 4.98 9.02
C GLY A 58 2.52 5.12 9.30
N SER A 59 3.38 4.85 8.31
CA SER A 59 4.82 5.05 8.43
C SER A 59 5.23 6.51 8.17
N PHE A 60 6.47 6.87 8.51
CA PHE A 60 7.04 8.18 8.15
C PHE A 60 7.05 8.40 6.62
N PHE A 61 7.44 7.38 5.87
CA PHE A 61 7.41 7.42 4.40
C PHE A 61 5.99 7.64 3.85
N ASP A 62 4.99 6.98 4.44
CA ASP A 62 3.59 7.21 4.06
C ASP A 62 3.17 8.65 4.32
N LYS A 63 3.63 9.26 5.41
CA LYS A 63 3.33 10.66 5.73
C LYS A 63 3.90 11.60 4.67
N ASP A 64 5.16 11.40 4.28
CA ASP A 64 5.80 12.19 3.22
C ASP A 64 5.05 12.04 1.89
N LEU A 65 4.69 10.81 1.53
CA LEU A 65 3.92 10.53 0.31
C LEU A 65 2.52 11.17 0.35
N PHE A 66 1.85 11.11 1.50
CA PHE A 66 0.54 11.72 1.70
C PHE A 66 0.59 13.25 1.61
N GLU A 67 1.59 13.89 2.20
CA GLU A 67 1.76 15.35 2.16
C GLU A 67 2.00 15.83 0.73
N LYS A 68 2.73 15.06 -0.08
CA LYS A 68 2.86 15.34 -1.52
C LYS A 68 1.54 15.15 -2.29
N ALA A 69 0.74 14.15 -1.94
CA ALA A 69 -0.57 13.89 -2.54
C ALA A 69 -1.60 14.98 -2.20
N PHE A 70 -1.64 15.41 -0.94
CA PHE A 70 -2.58 16.36 -0.37
C PHE A 70 -1.81 17.46 0.39
N PRO A 71 -1.27 18.45 -0.34
CA PRO A 71 -0.57 19.56 0.29
C PRO A 71 -1.50 20.27 1.29
N ASP A 72 -0.92 20.75 2.39
CA ASP A 72 -1.61 21.43 3.48
C ASP A 72 -2.65 20.58 4.24
N GLN A 73 -2.64 19.26 4.08
CA GLN A 73 -3.53 18.34 4.80
C GLN A 73 -2.73 17.39 5.70
N GLN A 74 -3.23 17.18 6.92
CA GLN A 74 -2.66 16.18 7.82
C GLN A 74 -3.18 14.78 7.46
N MET A 75 -2.27 13.81 7.45
CA MET A 75 -2.62 12.39 7.27
C MET A 75 -3.45 11.90 8.46
N GLY A 76 -4.72 11.58 8.19
CA GLY A 76 -5.60 10.98 9.18
C GLY A 76 -5.26 9.52 9.44
N LYS A 77 -5.78 8.96 10.54
CA LYS A 77 -5.61 7.53 10.89
C LYS A 77 -6.33 6.56 9.93
N SER A 78 -7.11 7.09 8.99
CA SER A 78 -7.89 6.33 8.00
C SER A 78 -7.43 6.57 6.56
N ALA A 79 -6.24 7.15 6.37
CA ALA A 79 -5.61 7.20 5.07
C ALA A 79 -5.22 5.78 4.63
N VAL A 80 -5.52 5.45 3.38
CA VAL A 80 -5.31 4.11 2.82
C VAL A 80 -4.65 4.25 1.46
N MET A 81 -3.68 3.39 1.20
CA MET A 81 -3.14 3.20 -0.13
C MET A 81 -3.67 1.90 -0.71
N VAL A 82 -4.08 1.97 -1.97
CA VAL A 82 -4.62 0.85 -2.74
C VAL A 82 -3.74 0.65 -3.97
N GLU A 83 -3.12 -0.51 -4.07
CA GLU A 83 -2.35 -0.95 -5.23
C GLU A 83 -3.23 -1.85 -6.09
N PHE A 84 -3.30 -1.58 -7.38
CA PHE A 84 -3.98 -2.42 -8.36
C PHE A 84 -3.01 -3.45 -8.92
N GLU A 85 -3.42 -4.72 -8.97
CA GLU A 85 -2.57 -5.78 -9.52
C GLU A 85 -2.49 -5.70 -11.06
N THR A 86 -3.50 -5.11 -11.71
CA THR A 86 -3.59 -4.98 -13.17
C THR A 86 -3.54 -3.52 -13.63
N GLU A 87 -3.02 -3.29 -14.84
CA GLU A 87 -3.05 -1.98 -15.49
C GLU A 87 -4.49 -1.53 -15.78
N GLU A 88 -5.35 -2.45 -16.22
CA GLU A 88 -6.77 -2.19 -16.47
C GLU A 88 -7.49 -1.62 -15.24
N GLY A 89 -7.18 -2.15 -14.04
CA GLY A 89 -7.74 -1.62 -12.79
C GLY A 89 -7.25 -0.20 -12.47
N MET A 90 -5.98 0.08 -12.78
CA MET A 90 -5.41 1.42 -12.62
C MET A 90 -5.99 2.42 -13.63
N GLU A 91 -6.20 2.02 -14.89
CA GLU A 91 -6.85 2.87 -15.89
C GLU A 91 -8.31 3.15 -15.53
N PHE A 92 -9.02 2.11 -15.07
CA PHE A 92 -10.39 2.25 -14.59
C PHE A 92 -10.47 3.28 -13.46
N ILE A 93 -9.66 3.12 -12.41
CA ILE A 93 -9.72 4.03 -11.27
C ILE A 93 -9.29 5.44 -11.69
N ARG A 94 -8.27 5.61 -12.54
CA ARG A 94 -7.84 6.92 -13.07
C ARG A 94 -8.98 7.66 -13.76
N GLY A 95 -9.78 6.96 -14.57
CA GLY A 95 -10.97 7.53 -15.19
C GLY A 95 -12.02 8.03 -14.18
N HIS A 96 -12.01 7.50 -12.96
CA HIS A 96 -12.97 7.82 -11.91
C HIS A 96 -12.38 8.71 -10.79
N ILE A 97 -11.05 8.86 -10.68
CA ILE A 97 -10.39 9.67 -9.62
C ILE A 97 -10.92 11.10 -9.61
N GLY A 98 -11.14 11.72 -10.78
CA GLY A 98 -11.72 13.07 -10.86
C GLY A 98 -13.10 13.21 -10.20
N THR A 99 -13.84 12.10 -10.06
CA THR A 99 -15.14 12.07 -9.38
C THR A 99 -15.04 11.70 -7.89
N MET A 100 -13.97 11.04 -7.48
CA MET A 100 -13.73 10.61 -6.11
C MET A 100 -12.95 11.68 -5.33
N ARG A 101 -13.67 12.49 -4.56
CA ARG A 101 -13.06 13.52 -3.71
C ARG A 101 -12.09 12.90 -2.70
N GLY A 102 -10.84 13.34 -2.74
CA GLY A 102 -9.81 12.89 -1.81
C GLY A 102 -9.13 11.59 -2.23
N VAL A 103 -9.09 11.28 -3.53
CA VAL A 103 -8.28 10.20 -4.09
C VAL A 103 -7.24 10.80 -5.03
N VAL A 104 -6.00 10.34 -4.96
CA VAL A 104 -4.90 10.79 -5.83
C VAL A 104 -4.11 9.59 -6.29
N ALA A 105 -3.79 9.52 -7.58
CA ALA A 105 -2.89 8.50 -8.11
C ALA A 105 -1.44 8.82 -7.74
N VAL A 106 -0.70 7.84 -7.21
CA VAL A 106 0.68 8.05 -6.78
C VAL A 106 1.58 8.44 -7.95
N SER A 107 1.32 7.90 -9.15
CA SER A 107 2.00 8.27 -10.39
C SER A 107 1.94 9.77 -10.71
N GLU A 108 0.89 10.48 -10.30
CA GLU A 108 0.73 11.92 -10.54
C GLU A 108 1.48 12.78 -9.52
N ILE A 109 1.84 12.21 -8.38
CA ILE A 109 2.60 12.90 -7.33
C ILE A 109 4.05 13.08 -7.78
N ASN A 110 4.64 12.01 -8.33
CA ASN A 110 6.04 12.00 -8.78
C ASN A 110 6.29 12.88 -10.03
N GLN A 111 5.25 13.18 -10.82
CA GLN A 111 5.38 14.05 -12.01
C GLN A 111 5.37 15.55 -11.70
N ARG A 112 5.17 15.96 -10.44
CA ARG A 112 5.17 17.38 -10.04
C ARG A 112 6.55 17.89 -9.60
N GLU A 113 7.57 17.03 -9.63
CA GLU A 113 8.93 17.37 -9.21
C GLU A 113 9.89 17.68 -10.40
N ASP A 114 9.40 17.67 -11.64
CA ASP A 114 10.15 18.08 -12.86
C ASP A 114 9.79 19.50 -13.35
#